data_AF-A0A4Q0ZSD2-F1
#
_entry.id   AF-A0A4Q0ZSD2-F1
#
_cell.length_a   1.000
_cell.length_b   1.000
_cell.length_c   1.000
_cell.angle_alpha   90.00
_cell.angle_beta   90.00
_cell.angle_gamma   90.00
#
_symmetry.space_group_name_H-M   'P 1'
#
loop_
_entity.id
_entity.type
_entity.pdbx_description
1 polymer ?
#
loop_
_entity_poly.entity_id
_entity_poly.type
_entity_poly.pdbx_seq_one_letter_code
_entity_poly.pdbx_strand_id
1 'polypeptide(L)' 'MTFIPISIQLTQAIKSNNAQKVEELILNSDMRKELIKKYVSTNDIESLVNLLPKFKSKGLILNIKVLLDI' A
#
# COMPACT_ATOMS: atom_id res chain seq x y z
N MET A 1 -8.75 22.52 -7.64
CA MET A 1 -7.77 21.43 -7.46
C MET A 1 -8.55 20.14 -7.31
N THR A 2 -8.33 19.16 -8.19
CA THR A 2 -9.02 17.86 -8.12
C THR A 2 -8.41 17.07 -6.97
N PHE A 3 -9.13 16.94 -5.85
CA PHE A 3 -8.67 16.12 -4.73
C PHE A 3 -8.79 14.65 -5.13
N ILE A 4 -7.64 13.98 -5.29
CA ILE A 4 -7.62 12.53 -5.56
C ILE A 4 -7.55 11.83 -4.20
N PRO A 5 -8.54 10.98 -3.85
CA PRO A 5 -8.49 10.21 -2.61
C PRO A 5 -7.21 9.37 -2.51
N ILE A 6 -6.63 9.29 -1.31
CA ILE A 6 -5.39 8.52 -1.05
C ILE A 6 -5.54 7.06 -1.52
N SER A 7 -6.72 6.46 -1.37
CA SER A 7 -7.00 5.10 -1.87
C SER A 7 -6.84 4.96 -3.39
N ILE A 8 -7.21 5.98 -4.17
CA ILE A 8 -7.00 5.99 -5.62
C ILE A 8 -5.53 6.20 -5.94
N GLN A 9 -4.86 7.11 -5.23
CA GLN A 9 -3.42 7.33 -5.40
C GLN A 9 -2.59 6.07 -5.10
N LEU A 10 -2.96 5.33 -4.04
CA LEU A 10 -2.33 4.07 -3.68
C LEU A 10 -2.53 3.03 -4.79
N THR A 11 -3.76 2.89 -5.26
CA THR A 11 -4.10 1.95 -6.34
C THR A 11 -3.30 2.26 -7.61
N GLN A 12 -3.21 3.54 -7.98
CA GLN A 12 -2.41 3.97 -9.13
C GLN A 12 -0.92 3.69 -8.90
N ALA A 13 -0.38 3.98 -7.72
CA ALA A 13 1.03 3.74 -7.41
C ALA A 13 1.38 2.24 -7.46
N ILE A 14 0.49 1.36 -6.98
CA ILE A 14 0.66 -0.09 -7.06
C ILE A 14 0.61 -0.56 -8.52
N LYS A 15 -0.38 -0.10 -9.30
CA LYS A 15 -0.49 -0.43 -10.74
C LYS A 15 0.70 0.05 -11.55
N SER A 16 1.29 1.18 -11.18
CA SER A 16 2.52 1.71 -11.79
C SER A 16 3.80 1.06 -11.25
N ASN A 17 3.69 0.01 -10.43
CA ASN A 17 4.81 -0.73 -9.82
C ASN A 17 5.78 0.18 -9.04
N ASN A 18 5.27 1.30 -8.50
CA ASN A 18 6.07 2.34 -7.84
C ASN A 18 6.12 2.10 -6.32
N ALA A 19 7.00 1.19 -5.90
CA ALA A 19 7.16 0.80 -4.50
C ALA A 19 7.40 1.98 -3.55
N GLN A 20 8.24 2.94 -3.93
CA GLN A 20 8.57 4.10 -3.11
C GLN A 20 7.33 4.94 -2.81
N LYS A 21 6.51 5.22 -3.83
CA LYS A 21 5.29 6.00 -3.66
C LYS A 21 4.23 5.25 -2.85
N VAL A 22 4.13 3.93 -3.02
CA VAL A 22 3.24 3.10 -2.20
C VAL A 22 3.65 3.14 -0.73
N GLU A 23 4.94 2.94 -0.45
CA GLU A 23 5.51 3.02 0.89
C GLU A 23 5.25 4.40 1.52
N GLU A 24 5.49 5.48 0.80
CA GLU A 24 5.25 6.85 1.26
C GLU A 24 3.77 7.10 1.59
N LEU A 25 2.85 6.66 0.72
CA LEU A 25 1.40 6.82 0.95
C LEU A 25 0.91 6.03 2.17
N ILE A 26 1.47 4.85 2.42
CA ILE A 26 1.12 4.04 3.60
C ILE A 26 1.73 4.65 4.87
N LEU A 27 2.97 5.15 4.82
CA LEU A 27 3.62 5.77 5.98
C LEU A 27 2.93 7.07 6.41
N ASN A 28 2.54 7.89 5.44
CA ASN A 28 1.91 9.20 5.68
C ASN A 28 0.40 9.11 5.97
N SER A 29 -0.19 7.91 5.97
CA SER A 29 -1.60 7.73 6.27
C SER A 29 -1.81 7.29 7.72
N ASP A 30 -2.57 8.09 8.48
CA ASP A 30 -3.05 7.71 9.82
C ASP A 30 -3.94 6.45 9.76
N MET A 31 -4.68 6.28 8.66
CA MET A 31 -5.58 5.15 8.40
C MET A 31 -4.92 4.06 7.54
N ARG A 32 -3.58 3.92 7.58
CA ARG A 32 -2.83 2.94 6.76
C ARG A 32 -3.38 1.52 6.77
N LYS A 33 -3.86 1.03 7.93
CA LYS A 33 -4.47 -0.30 8.05
C LYS A 33 -5.75 -0.41 7.22
N GLU A 34 -6.63 0.57 7.31
CA GLU A 34 -7.86 0.62 6.53
C GLU A 34 -7.57 0.84 5.05
N LEU A 35 -6.56 1.65 4.72
CA LEU A 35 -6.12 1.89 3.35
C LEU A 35 -5.67 0.59 2.67
N ILE A 36 -4.81 -0.18 3.36
CA ILE A 36 -4.36 -1.49 2.88
C ILE A 36 -5.55 -2.42 2.78
N LYS A 37 -6.34 -2.60 3.85
CA LYS A 37 -7.54 -3.47 3.86
C LYS A 37 -8.47 -3.17 2.68
N LYS A 38 -8.78 -1.89 2.47
CA LYS A 38 -9.63 -1.45 1.36
C LYS A 38 -9.02 -1.81 0.01
N TYR A 39 -7.71 -1.66 -0.16
CA TYR A 39 -7.02 -2.09 -1.37
C TYR A 39 -7.16 -3.60 -1.58
N VAL A 40 -6.85 -4.43 -0.58
CA VAL A 40 -6.95 -5.91 -0.70
C VAL A 40 -8.37 -6.40 -0.93
N SER A 41 -9.37 -5.72 -0.36
CA SER A 41 -10.77 -6.08 -0.57
C SER A 41 -11.29 -5.71 -1.97
N THR A 42 -10.60 -4.83 -2.69
CA THR A 42 -11.05 -4.32 -4.00
C THR A 42 -10.11 -4.64 -5.16
N ASN A 43 -8.88 -5.04 -4.87
CA ASN A 43 -7.82 -5.30 -5.82
C ASN A 43 -7.02 -6.53 -5.41
N ASP A 44 -6.23 -7.03 -6.34
CA ASP A 44 -5.39 -8.19 -6.15
C ASP A 44 -4.27 -7.94 -5.13
N ILE A 45 -4.19 -8.81 -4.11
CA ILE A 45 -3.19 -8.75 -3.05
C ILE A 45 -1.77 -8.97 -3.58
N GLU A 46 -1.60 -9.77 -4.63
CA GLU A 46 -0.30 -10.15 -5.17
C GLU A 46 0.46 -8.93 -5.67
N SER A 47 -0.25 -7.94 -6.23
CA SER A 47 0.37 -6.68 -6.67
C SER A 47 1.03 -5.93 -5.53
N LEU A 48 0.41 -5.91 -4.34
CA LEU A 48 0.99 -5.31 -3.15
C LEU A 48 2.12 -6.18 -2.59
N VAL A 49 1.93 -7.49 -2.52
CA VAL A 49 2.93 -8.45 -2.03
C VAL A 49 4.21 -8.42 -2.85
N ASN A 50 4.09 -8.33 -4.18
CA ASN A 50 5.22 -8.21 -5.11
C ASN A 50 6.01 -6.90 -4.92
N LEU A 51 5.39 -5.87 -4.33
CA LEU A 51 6.04 -4.60 -4.02
C LEU A 51 6.70 -4.59 -2.64
N LEU A 52 6.25 -5.42 -1.69
CA LEU A 52 6.81 -5.47 -0.33
C LEU A 52 8.35 -5.66 -0.30
N PRO A 53 8.97 -6.55 -1.10
CA PRO A 53 10.42 -6.70 -1.10
C PRO A 53 11.18 -5.42 -1.48
N LYS A 54 10.54 -4.53 -2.24
CA LYS A 54 11.11 -3.28 -2.74
C LYS A 54 10.99 -2.12 -1.74
N PHE A 55 10.26 -2.32 -0.64
CA PHE A 55 10.11 -1.28 0.38
C PHE A 55 11.42 -1.14 1.17
N LYS A 56 11.76 0.11 1.50
CA LYS A 56 12.94 0.42 2.31
C LYS A 56 12.71 0.09 3.78
N SER A 57 11.52 0.34 4.29
CA SER A 57 11.11 0.13 5.68
C SER A 57 10.76 -1.33 5.95
N LYS A 58 11.69 -2.04 6.58
CA LYS A 58 11.46 -3.44 7.01
C LYS A 58 10.33 -3.55 8.05
N GLY A 59 10.16 -2.53 8.90
CA GLY A 59 9.05 -2.47 9.86
C GLY A 59 7.69 -2.34 9.18
N LEU A 60 7.62 -1.59 8.07
CA LEU A 60 6.39 -1.49 7.29
C LEU A 60 6.03 -2.81 6.62
N ILE A 61 7.03 -3.51 6.04
CA ILE A 61 6.83 -4.83 5.44
C ILE A 61 6.23 -5.80 6.47
N LEU A 62 6.82 -5.88 7.66
CA LEU A 62 6.32 -6.73 8.74
C LEU A 62 4.89 -6.36 9.15
N ASN A 63 4.59 -5.07 9.27
CA ASN A 63 3.25 -4.61 9.62
C ASN A 63 2.21 -5.01 8.57
N ILE A 64 2.56 -4.88 7.28
CA ILE A 64 1.67 -5.28 6.18
C ILE A 64 1.49 -6.79 6.15
N LYS A 65 2.57 -7.56 6.31
CA LYS A 65 2.50 -9.03 6.40
C LYS A 65 1.59 -9.50 7.53
N VAL A 66 1.77 -8.94 8.74
CA VAL A 66 0.91 -9.23 9.89
C VAL A 66 -0.54 -8.79 9.64
N LEU A 67 -0.76 -7.66 8.96
CA LEU A 67 -2.12 -7.20 8.62
C LEU A 67 -2.82 -8.11 7.61
N LEU A 68 -2.06 -8.72 6.70
CA LEU A 68 -2.53 -9.59 5.63
C LEU A 68 -2.53 -11.08 6.03
N ASP A 69 -1.99 -11.42 7.20
CA ASP A 69 -1.81 -12.79 7.68
C ASP A 69 -0.97 -13.67 6.74
N ILE A 70 0.14 -13.10 6.20
CA ILE A 70 1.08 -13.75 5.24
C ILE A 70 2.56 -13.66 5.65
#